data_AF-A0A3M1ZYN7-F1
#
_entry.id   AF-A0A3M1ZYN7-F1
#
_cell.length_a   1.000
_cell.length_b   1.000
_cell.length_c   1.000
_cell.angle_alpha   90.00
_cell.angle_beta   90.00
_cell.angle_gamma   90.00
#
_symmetry.space_group_name_H-M   'P 1'
#
loop_
_entity.id
_entity.type
_entity.pdbx_description
1 polymer ?
#
loop_
_entity_poly.entity_id
_entity_poly.type
_entity_poly.pdbx_seq_one_letter_code
_entity_poly.pdbx_strand_id
1 'polypeptide(L)'
;MVTSYSEECKPVAFLLETFRDLVGPGGAGVDPWIERLRSLEAGGWFRVAVAGTVKSGKSTLVNALVGRDVLRRGAGIITSLVTRVRPGPEPRARLRLKGWAEVNREATDAALLLAAGDDGRRVDLRSEADR
;
A
#
# COMPACT_ATOMS: atom_id res chain seq x y z
N MET A 1 -25.29 0.45 -20.03
CA MET A 1 -23.89 0.50 -20.50
C MET A 1 -23.02 -0.05 -19.38
N VAL A 2 -22.42 -1.23 -19.56
CA VAL A 2 -21.48 -1.78 -18.59
C VAL A 2 -20.13 -1.11 -18.88
N THR A 3 -19.72 -0.18 -18.01
CA THR A 3 -18.43 0.50 -18.09
C THR A 3 -17.33 -0.56 -17.87
N SER A 4 -16.65 -1.01 -18.94
CA SER A 4 -15.62 -2.04 -18.79
C SER A 4 -14.32 -1.45 -18.25
N TYR A 5 -13.89 -1.91 -17.08
CA TYR A 5 -12.53 -1.68 -16.59
C TYR A 5 -11.52 -2.44 -17.47
N SER A 6 -10.27 -1.96 -17.56
CA SER A 6 -9.20 -2.80 -18.10
C SER A 6 -9.06 -4.07 -17.26
N GLU A 7 -8.56 -5.16 -17.85
CA GLU A 7 -8.38 -6.44 -17.14
C GLU A 7 -7.58 -6.28 -15.84
N GLU A 8 -6.56 -5.43 -15.85
CA GLU A 8 -5.69 -5.15 -14.70
C GLU A 8 -6.42 -4.42 -13.57
N CYS A 9 -7.46 -3.65 -13.89
CA CYS A 9 -8.23 -2.89 -12.91
C CYS A 9 -9.38 -3.69 -12.30
N LYS A 10 -9.79 -4.82 -12.92
CA LYS A 10 -10.91 -5.64 -12.44
C LYS A 10 -10.82 -6.06 -10.97
N PRO A 11 -9.67 -6.50 -10.42
CA PRO A 11 -9.58 -6.88 -9.01
C PRO A 11 -9.84 -5.70 -8.06
N VAL A 12 -9.39 -4.50 -8.44
CA VAL A 12 -9.60 -3.29 -7.63
C VAL A 12 -11.04 -2.79 -7.76
N ALA A 13 -11.60 -2.84 -8.97
CA ALA A 13 -13.01 -2.53 -9.19
C ALA A 13 -13.92 -3.43 -8.35
N PHE A 14 -13.67 -4.74 -8.35
CA PHE A 14 -14.40 -5.71 -7.54
C PHE A 14 -14.36 -5.37 -6.05
N LEU A 15 -13.19 -4.97 -5.52
CA LEU A 15 -13.08 -4.55 -4.11
C LEU A 15 -13.91 -3.32 -3.80
N LEU A 16 -13.84 -2.29 -4.65
CA LEU A 16 -14.57 -1.04 -4.42
C LEU A 16 -16.08 -1.27 -4.50
N GLU A 17 -16.53 -2.08 -5.45
CA GLU A 17 -17.95 -2.45 -5.60
C GLU A 17 -18.43 -3.30 -4.42
N THR A 18 -17.66 -4.32 -4.02
CA THR A 18 -17.96 -5.13 -2.83
C THR A 18 -18.04 -4.27 -1.56
N PHE A 19 -17.11 -3.34 -1.39
CA PHE A 19 -17.11 -2.43 -0.25
C PHE A 19 -18.32 -1.49 -0.27
N ARG A 20 -18.66 -0.94 -1.44
CA ARG A 20 -19.87 -0.11 -1.60
C ARG A 20 -21.12 -0.88 -1.16
N ASP A 21 -21.26 -2.11 -1.61
CA ASP A 21 -22.42 -2.95 -1.31
C ASP A 21 -22.48 -3.33 0.17
N LEU A 22 -21.32 -3.52 0.82
CA LEU A 22 -21.21 -3.82 2.25
C LEU A 22 -21.61 -2.64 3.14
N VAL A 23 -21.20 -1.41 2.80
CA VAL A 23 -21.46 -0.22 3.63
C VAL A 23 -22.86 0.35 3.37
N GLY A 24 -23.46 0.05 2.22
CA GLY A 24 -24.84 0.41 1.89
C GLY A 24 -25.06 1.91 1.61
N PRO A 25 -26.29 2.32 1.28
CA PRO A 25 -26.63 3.71 1.01
C PRO A 25 -26.52 4.55 2.30
N GLY A 26 -25.57 5.49 2.33
CA GLY A 26 -25.21 6.30 3.51
C GLY A 26 -23.76 6.11 3.97
N GLY A 27 -23.06 5.10 3.46
CA GLY A 27 -21.63 4.91 3.62
C GLY A 27 -20.83 5.96 2.87
N ALA A 28 -20.22 6.90 3.59
CA ALA A 28 -19.36 7.90 2.96
C ALA A 28 -18.14 7.24 2.28
N GLY A 29 -17.95 7.52 0.99
CA GLY A 29 -16.61 7.78 0.47
C GLY A 29 -16.04 6.84 -0.60
N VAL A 30 -16.77 5.87 -1.15
CA VAL A 30 -16.22 4.96 -2.18
C VAL A 30 -16.43 5.43 -3.63
N ASP A 31 -17.54 6.12 -3.92
CA ASP A 31 -17.87 6.56 -5.28
C ASP A 31 -16.81 7.44 -5.93
N PRO A 32 -16.14 8.38 -5.22
CA PRO A 32 -15.03 9.14 -5.81
C PRO A 32 -13.87 8.25 -6.25
N TRP A 33 -13.62 7.14 -5.56
CA TRP A 33 -12.56 6.18 -5.94
C TRP A 33 -12.96 5.34 -7.14
N ILE A 34 -14.23 4.95 -7.25
CA ILE A 34 -14.78 4.27 -8.41
C ILE A 34 -14.67 5.17 -9.64
N GLU A 35 -15.06 6.45 -9.52
CA GLU A 35 -14.94 7.42 -10.60
C GLU A 35 -13.47 7.68 -10.96
N ARG A 36 -12.58 7.72 -9.96
CA ARG A 36 -11.14 7.84 -10.19
C ARG A 36 -10.56 6.64 -10.94
N LEU A 37 -11.05 5.43 -10.64
CA LEU A 37 -10.64 4.22 -11.34
C LEU A 37 -11.14 4.20 -12.79
N ARG A 38 -12.36 4.69 -13.04
CA ARG A 38 -12.96 4.78 -14.39
C ARG A 38 -12.30 5.84 -15.27
N SER A 39 -11.88 6.95 -14.68
CA SER A 39 -11.13 8.04 -15.34
C SER A 39 -9.63 7.77 -15.46
N LEU A 40 -9.16 6.56 -15.16
CA LEU A 40 -7.76 6.21 -15.29
C LEU A 40 -7.38 6.07 -16.77
N GLU A 41 -6.53 6.95 -17.25
CA GLU A 41 -6.00 6.91 -18.62
C GLU A 41 -5.02 5.75 -18.82
N ALA A 42 -4.82 5.35 -20.08
CA ALA A 42 -3.84 4.34 -20.44
C ALA A 42 -2.43 4.73 -19.94
N GLY A 43 -1.77 3.81 -19.22
CA GLY A 43 -0.46 4.06 -18.59
C GLY A 43 -0.53 4.74 -17.21
N GLY A 44 -1.73 5.11 -16.74
CA GLY A 44 -1.98 5.60 -15.40
C GLY A 44 -1.81 4.50 -14.32
N TRP A 45 -1.60 4.93 -13.08
CA TRP A 45 -1.48 4.03 -11.93
C TRP A 45 -2.55 4.31 -10.88
N PHE A 46 -3.38 3.32 -10.58
CA PHE A 46 -4.22 3.31 -9.38
C PHE A 46 -3.47 2.59 -8.25
N ARG A 47 -3.21 3.29 -7.14
CA ARG A 47 -2.39 2.75 -6.05
C ARG A 47 -3.29 2.36 -4.87
N VAL A 48 -3.19 1.11 -4.45
CA VAL A 48 -3.89 0.57 -3.28
C VAL A 48 -2.87 0.22 -2.21
N ALA A 49 -3.05 0.77 -1.00
CA ALA A 49 -2.27 0.40 0.16
C ALA A 49 -3.05 -0.63 0.99
N VAL A 50 -2.41 -1.76 1.33
CA VAL A 50 -2.98 -2.79 2.20
C VAL A 50 -2.24 -2.75 3.53
N ALA A 51 -2.90 -2.19 4.55
CA ALA A 51 -2.36 -2.02 5.90
C ALA A 51 -3.16 -2.84 6.93
N GLY A 52 -2.53 -3.16 8.05
CA GLY A 52 -3.15 -3.96 9.11
C GLY A 52 -2.13 -4.72 9.95
N THR A 53 -2.57 -5.26 11.08
CA THR A 53 -1.73 -5.92 12.10
C THR A 53 -0.98 -7.15 11.57
N VAL A 54 0.08 -7.55 12.26
CA VAL A 54 0.88 -8.74 11.89
C VAL A 54 -0.04 -9.98 11.83
N LYS A 55 0.16 -10.84 10.82
CA LYS A 55 -0.64 -12.06 10.56
C LYS A 55 -2.14 -11.84 10.26
N SER A 56 -2.59 -10.63 9.93
CA SER A 56 -3.98 -10.34 9.53
C SER A 56 -4.38 -10.81 8.11
N GLY A 57 -3.55 -11.60 7.42
CA GLY A 57 -3.87 -12.12 6.08
C GLY A 57 -3.59 -11.17 4.89
N LYS A 58 -2.91 -10.04 5.08
CA LYS A 58 -2.62 -9.06 4.00
C LYS A 58 -1.99 -9.66 2.75
N SER A 59 -0.93 -10.48 2.90
CA SER A 59 -0.26 -11.11 1.76
C SER A 59 -1.19 -12.09 1.03
N THR A 60 -2.04 -12.80 1.79
CA THR A 60 -3.07 -13.68 1.23
C THR A 60 -4.09 -12.90 0.42
N LEU A 61 -4.58 -11.77 0.96
CA LEU A 61 -5.50 -10.88 0.25
C LEU A 61 -4.90 -10.38 -1.07
N VAL A 62 -3.67 -9.88 -1.04
CA VAL A 62 -3.00 -9.39 -2.26
C VAL A 62 -2.81 -10.52 -3.28
N ASN A 63 -2.38 -11.71 -2.86
CA ASN A 63 -2.22 -12.85 -3.77
C ASN A 63 -3.56 -13.28 -4.39
N ALA A 64 -4.65 -13.25 -3.62
CA ALA A 64 -5.99 -13.52 -4.13
C ALA A 64 -6.45 -12.48 -5.15
N LEU A 65 -6.22 -11.19 -4.89
CA LEU A 65 -6.56 -10.10 -5.82
C LEU A 65 -5.75 -10.15 -7.12
N VAL A 66 -4.48 -10.49 -7.02
CA VAL A 66 -3.61 -10.66 -8.20
C VAL A 66 -3.87 -11.98 -8.92
N GLY A 67 -4.58 -12.92 -8.29
CA GLY A 67 -4.82 -14.27 -8.81
C GLY A 67 -3.56 -15.14 -8.87
N ARG A 68 -2.49 -14.78 -8.15
CA ARG A 68 -1.19 -15.45 -8.17
C ARG A 68 -0.50 -15.40 -6.81
N ASP A 69 0.25 -16.45 -6.48
CA ASP A 69 1.01 -16.52 -5.22
C ASP A 69 2.35 -15.78 -5.34
N VAL A 70 2.31 -14.44 -5.27
CA VAL A 70 3.49 -13.57 -5.47
C VAL A 70 4.17 -13.15 -4.16
N LEU A 71 3.39 -12.92 -3.10
CA LEU A 71 3.91 -12.57 -1.78
C LEU A 71 4.09 -13.82 -0.93
N ARG A 72 5.20 -13.91 -0.19
CA ARG A 72 5.42 -15.02 0.75
C ARG A 72 4.42 -14.99 1.91
N ARG A 73 4.05 -16.19 2.37
CA ARG A 73 3.14 -16.48 3.49
C ARG A 73 3.83 -17.47 4.44
N GLY A 74 3.47 -17.46 5.73
CA GLY A 74 4.04 -18.38 6.72
C GLY A 74 3.98 -17.87 8.15
N ALA A 75 4.46 -18.69 9.09
CA ALA A 75 4.48 -18.37 10.51
C ALA A 75 5.68 -17.46 10.85
N GLY A 76 5.43 -16.16 11.05
CA GLY A 76 6.46 -15.19 11.46
C GLY A 76 6.23 -13.79 10.87
N ILE A 77 7.11 -12.84 11.16
CA ILE A 77 7.16 -11.54 10.45
C ILE A 77 7.95 -11.77 9.16
N ILE A 78 7.23 -12.02 8.06
CA ILE A 78 7.84 -12.37 6.76
C ILE A 78 7.98 -11.13 5.87
N THR A 79 7.10 -10.14 6.02
CA THR A 79 7.11 -8.89 5.25
C THR A 79 7.42 -7.71 6.18
N SER A 80 8.71 -7.47 6.44
CA SER A 80 9.20 -6.30 7.19
C SER A 80 9.48 -5.09 6.29
N LEU A 81 9.42 -5.27 4.97
CA LEU A 81 9.68 -4.25 3.97
C LEU A 81 8.40 -3.91 3.21
N VAL A 82 8.20 -2.62 2.92
CA VAL A 82 7.13 -2.16 2.04
C VAL A 82 7.30 -2.82 0.67
N THR A 83 6.37 -3.71 0.32
CA THR A 83 6.40 -4.45 -0.94
C THR A 83 5.35 -3.89 -1.88
N ARG A 84 5.78 -3.46 -3.08
CA ARG A 84 4.87 -2.98 -4.13
C ARG A 84 4.76 -4.05 -5.21
N VAL A 85 3.54 -4.50 -5.47
CA VAL A 85 3.23 -5.41 -6.58
C VAL A 85 2.63 -4.58 -7.71
N ARG A 86 3.09 -4.83 -8.95
CA ARG A 86 2.56 -4.17 -10.15
C ARG A 86 2.57 -5.14 -11.33
N PRO A 87 1.65 -5.00 -12.31
CA PRO A 87 1.71 -5.74 -13.56
C PRO A 87 3.00 -5.45 -14.33
N GLY A 88 3.45 -6.44 -15.09
CA GLY A 88 4.64 -6.38 -15.94
C GLY A 88 4.70 -7.61 -16.85
N PRO A 89 5.45 -7.54 -17.96
CA PRO A 89 5.51 -8.61 -18.96
C PRO A 89 6.15 -9.89 -18.43
N GLU A 90 7.03 -9.77 -17.44
CA GLU A 90 7.79 -10.88 -16.86
C GLU A 90 7.96 -10.68 -15.34
N PRO A 91 8.11 -11.78 -14.57
CA PRO A 91 8.43 -11.70 -13.15
C PRO A 91 9.77 -10.99 -12.92
N ARG A 92 9.74 -9.85 -12.19
CA ARG A 92 10.95 -9.09 -11.83
C ARG A 92 10.82 -8.52 -10.42
N ALA A 93 11.91 -8.58 -9.66
CA ALA A 93 12.03 -7.93 -8.36
C ALA A 93 13.07 -6.81 -8.44
N ARG A 94 12.78 -5.67 -7.80
CA ARG A 94 13.74 -4.56 -7.63
C ARG A 94 13.78 -4.16 -6.17
N LEU A 95 14.96 -4.18 -5.58
CA LEU A 95 15.19 -3.69 -4.23
C LEU A 95 15.63 -2.22 -4.32
N ARG A 96 14.89 -1.32 -3.66
CA ARG A 96 15.29 0.07 -3.50
C ARG A 96 15.69 0.28 -2.04
N LEU A 97 16.99 0.41 -1.80
CA LEU A 97 17.52 0.80 -0.49
C LEU A 97 17.44 2.31 -0.34
N LYS A 98 16.96 2.76 0.81
CA LYS A 98 16.94 4.19 1.15
C LYS A 98 18.35 4.63 1.52
N GLY A 99 18.73 5.84 1.10
CA GLY A 99 19.95 6.47 1.59
C GLY A 99 19.76 6.92 3.05
N TRP A 100 20.86 7.04 3.79
CA TRP A 100 20.83 7.48 5.20
C TRP A 100 20.08 8.79 5.42
N ALA A 101 20.21 9.75 4.50
CA ALA A 101 19.48 11.01 4.57
C ALA A 101 17.95 10.81 4.51
N GLU A 102 17.45 9.86 3.70
CA GLU A 102 16.02 9.53 3.63
C GLU A 102 15.56 8.80 4.90
N VAL A 103 16.36 7.85 5.38
CA VAL A 103 16.10 7.10 6.62
C VAL A 103 15.99 8.03 7.82
N ASN A 104 16.95 8.94 8.00
CA ASN A 104 16.98 9.86 9.13
C ASN A 104 15.84 10.88 9.11
N ARG A 105 15.44 11.35 7.91
CA ARG A 105 14.26 12.21 7.77
C ARG A 105 12.99 11.50 8.22
N GLU A 106 12.75 10.29 7.72
CA GLU A 106 11.56 9.53 8.12
C GLU A 106 11.56 9.16 9.61
N ALA A 107 12.73 8.85 10.17
CA ALA A 107 12.86 8.62 11.61
C ALA A 107 12.53 9.88 12.42
N THR A 108 12.96 11.05 11.95
CA THR A 108 12.62 12.35 12.55
C THR A 108 11.12 12.61 12.46
N ASP A 109 10.51 12.46 11.27
CA ASP A 109 9.07 12.65 11.06
C ASP A 109 8.24 11.72 11.96
N ALA A 110 8.66 10.45 12.09
CA ALA A 110 8.03 9.48 12.97
C ALA A 110 8.19 9.84 14.45
N ALA A 111 9.38 10.30 14.87
CA ALA A 111 9.62 10.74 16.24
C ALA A 111 8.74 11.95 16.61
N LEU A 112 8.58 12.91 15.70
CA LEU A 112 7.69 14.06 15.90
C LEU A 112 6.22 13.63 16.09
N LEU A 113 5.76 12.64 15.32
CA LEU A 113 4.41 12.07 15.50
C LEU A 113 4.22 11.42 16.88
N LEU A 114 5.29 10.87 17.46
CA LEU A 114 5.24 10.19 18.77
C LEU A 114 5.43 11.16 19.94
N ALA A 115 6.20 12.23 19.76
CA ALA A 115 6.63 13.13 20.84
C ALA A 115 5.65 14.26 21.19
N ALA A 116 4.56 14.44 20.43
CA ALA A 116 3.56 15.51 20.63
C ALA A 116 4.17 16.93 20.81
N GLY A 117 5.32 17.19 20.19
CA GLY A 117 6.02 18.47 20.22
C GLY A 117 7.27 18.43 19.34
N ASP A 118 7.59 19.55 18.70
CA ASP A 118 8.80 19.75 17.89
C ASP A 118 9.81 20.58 18.68
N ASP A 119 10.86 19.95 19.19
CA ASP A 119 12.00 20.64 19.78
C ASP A 119 13.06 21.01 18.71
N GLY A 120 12.76 20.77 17.43
CA GLY A 120 13.68 20.96 16.30
C GLY A 120 14.78 19.91 16.20
N ARG A 121 14.78 18.88 17.07
CA ARG A 121 15.80 17.85 17.09
C ARG A 121 15.64 16.91 15.90
N ARG A 122 16.73 16.71 15.15
CA ARG A 122 16.81 15.71 14.09
C ARG A 122 17.37 14.42 14.65
N VAL A 123 16.78 13.30 14.24
CA VAL A 123 17.26 11.96 14.56
C VAL A 123 18.31 11.54 13.53
N ASP A 124 19.52 11.17 13.96
CA ASP A 124 20.49 10.45 13.11
C ASP A 124 20.65 9.02 13.62
N LEU A 125 20.03 8.04 12.96
CA LEU A 125 20.10 6.63 13.36
C LEU A 125 21.52 6.01 13.25
N ARG A 126 22.49 6.76 12.73
CA ARG A 126 23.91 6.38 12.75
C ARG A 126 24.64 6.84 14.01
N SER A 127 24.08 7.81 14.73
CA SER A 127 24.60 8.28 16.02
C SER A 127 24.21 7.29 17.11
N GLU A 128 25.16 6.86 17.94
CA GLU A 128 24.86 6.02 19.10
C GLU A 128 23.98 6.75 20.12
N ALA A 129 24.03 8.09 20.17
CA ALA A 129 23.19 8.88 21.07
C ALA A 129 21.71 8.92 20.67
N ASP A 130 21.37 8.49 19.45
CA ASP A 130 20.01 8.48 18.88
C ASP A 130 19.45 7.06 18.66
N ARG A 131 20.21 6.01 19.02
CA ARG A 131 19.78 4.59 18.96
C ARG A 131 19.23 4.13 20.29
#